data_AF-A0A9P6FP26-F1
#
_entry.id   AF-A0A9P6FP26-F1
#
_cell.length_a   1.000
_cell.length_b   1.000
_cell.length_c   1.000
_cell.angle_alpha   90.00
_cell.angle_beta   90.00
_cell.angle_gamma   90.00
#
_symmetry.space_group_name_H-M   'P 1'
#
loop_
_entity.id
_entity.type
_entity.pdbx_description
1 polymer ?
#
loop_
_entity_poly.entity_id
_entity_poly.type
_entity_poly.pdbx_seq_one_letter_code
_entity_poly.pdbx_strand_id
1 'polypeptide(L)'
;MGLLSLGTPMKWEEAKQYSDHVRKHGIIQFLNLWEATKNLEKDCLLWGDEIEYMVVSFDEENKNAKLSLRVWQILQDLAQEEEDAKTDPAKKLLVNSSWHPEYGRYMLEGTPGEPYMGLARDLLAVETNMKL
;
A
#
# COMPACT_ATOMS: atom_id res chain seq x y z
N MET A 1 3.21 0.39 -0.77
CA MET A 1 2.69 0.93 -2.04
C MET A 1 2.73 2.46 -2.25
N GLY A 2 2.58 2.90 -3.52
CA GLY A 2 2.79 4.28 -4.00
C GLY A 2 1.67 5.28 -3.67
N LEU A 3 2.01 6.58 -3.69
CA LEU A 3 1.09 7.67 -3.34
C LEU A 3 -0.10 7.74 -4.31
N LEU A 4 -1.27 7.26 -3.88
CA LEU A 4 -2.54 7.49 -4.55
C LEU A 4 -3.20 8.75 -4.00
N SER A 5 -2.69 9.90 -4.40
CA SER A 5 -3.35 11.18 -4.15
C SER A 5 -4.29 11.54 -5.29
N LEU A 6 -5.43 12.16 -4.95
CA LEU A 6 -6.34 12.70 -5.97
C LEU A 6 -5.63 13.83 -6.73
N GLY A 7 -5.68 13.75 -8.06
CA GLY A 7 -5.09 14.72 -8.98
C GLY A 7 -5.83 14.75 -10.31
N THR A 8 -5.41 15.62 -11.22
CA THR A 8 -5.95 15.68 -12.58
C THR A 8 -5.05 14.91 -13.53
N PRO A 9 -5.46 13.72 -14.01
CA PRO A 9 -4.63 12.95 -14.94
C PRO A 9 -4.59 13.63 -16.31
N MET A 10 -3.41 13.65 -16.93
CA MET A 10 -3.24 14.08 -18.32
C MET A 10 -3.53 12.94 -19.27
N LYS A 11 -4.11 13.23 -20.44
CA LYS A 11 -4.20 12.25 -21.52
C LYS A 11 -2.80 11.94 -22.05
N TRP A 12 -2.63 10.77 -22.65
CA TRP A 12 -1.32 10.33 -23.16
C TRP A 12 -0.65 11.37 -24.09
N GLU A 13 -1.39 11.94 -25.04
CA GLU A 13 -0.85 12.90 -26.00
C GLU A 13 -0.34 14.21 -25.35
N GLU A 14 -0.92 14.58 -24.22
CA GLU A 14 -0.50 15.74 -23.42
C GLU A 14 0.71 15.35 -22.55
N ALA A 15 0.62 14.22 -21.84
CA ALA A 15 1.64 13.73 -20.92
C ALA A 15 2.96 13.44 -21.64
N LYS A 16 2.91 12.88 -22.86
CA LYS A 16 4.10 12.51 -23.65
C LYS A 16 5.00 13.71 -23.93
N GLN A 17 4.46 14.91 -24.05
CA GLN A 17 5.23 16.14 -24.29
C GLN A 17 6.17 16.47 -23.13
N TYR A 18 5.85 15.98 -21.92
CA TYR A 18 6.63 16.19 -20.70
C TYR A 18 7.54 15.00 -20.36
N SER A 19 7.65 13.97 -21.20
CA SER A 19 8.43 12.76 -20.88
C SER A 19 9.90 13.08 -20.53
N ASP A 20 10.50 14.04 -21.25
CA ASP A 20 11.88 14.45 -21.01
C ASP A 20 12.02 15.26 -19.72
N HIS A 21 11.02 16.10 -19.43
CA HIS A 21 10.95 16.83 -18.17
C HIS A 21 10.87 15.86 -16.98
N VAL A 22 9.94 14.90 -17.03
CA VAL A 22 9.77 13.89 -15.96
C VAL A 22 11.04 13.07 -15.77
N ARG A 23 11.67 12.58 -16.85
CA ARG A 23 12.93 11.82 -16.76
C ARG A 23 14.05 12.64 -16.14
N LYS A 24 14.26 13.87 -16.61
CA LYS A 24 15.30 14.76 -16.11
C LYS A 24 15.11 15.05 -14.61
N HIS A 25 13.90 15.42 -14.21
CA HIS A 25 13.62 15.75 -12.81
C HIS A 25 13.64 14.51 -11.91
N GLY A 26 13.20 13.35 -12.40
CA GLY A 26 13.30 12.08 -11.68
C GLY A 26 14.76 11.69 -11.41
N ILE A 27 15.66 11.88 -12.39
CA ILE A 27 17.11 11.66 -12.18
C ILE A 27 17.68 12.64 -11.14
N ILE A 28 17.30 13.92 -11.21
CA ILE A 28 17.75 14.92 -10.23
C ILE A 28 17.29 14.53 -8.82
N GLN A 29 16.02 14.14 -8.66
CA GLN A 29 15.45 13.69 -7.40
C GLN A 29 16.20 12.45 -6.88
N PHE A 30 16.45 11.47 -7.76
CA PHE A 30 17.22 10.28 -7.41
C PHE A 30 18.63 10.61 -6.94
N LEU A 31 19.36 11.46 -7.66
CA LEU A 31 20.73 11.86 -7.28
C LEU A 31 20.75 12.62 -5.95
N ASN A 32 19.79 13.52 -5.73
CA ASN A 32 19.67 14.25 -4.46
C ASN A 32 19.37 13.30 -3.30
N LEU A 33 18.46 12.33 -3.49
CA LEU A 33 18.15 11.33 -2.48
C LEU A 33 19.38 10.46 -2.20
N TRP A 34 20.04 9.95 -3.24
CA TRP A 34 21.24 9.14 -3.10
C TRP A 34 22.34 9.89 -2.35
N GLU A 35 22.62 11.15 -2.70
CA GLU A 35 23.63 11.95 -2.01
C GLU A 35 23.28 12.13 -0.53
N ALA A 36 22.00 12.33 -0.21
CA ALA A 36 21.52 12.48 1.15
C ALA A 36 21.55 11.17 1.97
N THR A 37 21.39 10.01 1.32
CA THR A 37 21.21 8.72 2.02
C THR A 37 22.35 7.72 1.84
N LYS A 38 23.33 7.96 0.96
CA LYS A 38 24.39 6.98 0.60
C LYS A 38 25.25 6.50 1.77
N ASN A 39 25.37 7.31 2.82
CA ASN A 39 26.15 6.99 4.02
C ASN A 39 25.27 6.59 5.20
N LEU A 40 23.97 6.35 5.00
CA LEU A 40 23.09 5.87 6.06
C LEU A 40 23.38 4.40 6.34
N GLU A 41 23.81 4.13 7.57
CA GLU A 41 23.83 2.80 8.14
C GLU A 41 22.56 2.63 9.00
N LYS A 42 21.89 1.49 8.87
CA LYS A 42 20.71 1.16 9.67
C LYS A 42 21.05 0.03 10.62
N ASP A 43 20.60 0.16 11.88
CA ASP A 43 20.88 -0.81 12.93
C ASP A 43 20.05 -2.10 12.80
N CYS A 44 18.97 -2.08 12.01
CA CYS A 44 18.04 -3.20 11.88
C CYS A 44 17.62 -3.48 10.43
N LEU A 45 17.40 -4.77 10.14
CA LEU A 45 16.74 -5.23 8.93
C LEU A 45 15.22 -5.05 9.10
N LEU A 46 14.66 -4.09 8.38
CA LEU A 46 13.22 -3.91 8.26
C LEU A 46 12.71 -4.58 7.00
N TRP A 47 11.60 -5.28 7.09
CA TRP A 47 10.99 -6.01 5.98
C TRP A 47 9.48 -6.16 6.20
N GLY A 48 8.76 -6.62 5.18
CA GLY A 48 7.31 -6.84 5.23
C GLY A 48 6.84 -7.51 3.94
N ASP A 49 5.65 -8.10 3.99
CA ASP A 49 4.95 -8.65 2.82
C ASP A 49 3.92 -7.65 2.27
N GLU A 50 3.55 -7.84 1.00
CA GLU A 50 2.40 -7.21 0.35
C GLU A 50 1.55 -8.35 -0.25
N ILE A 51 0.27 -8.44 0.12
CA ILE A 51 -0.66 -9.48 -0.34
C ILE A 51 -1.82 -8.88 -1.12
N GLU A 52 -2.03 -9.38 -2.34
CA GLU A 52 -3.19 -9.04 -3.15
C GLU A 52 -4.34 -10.04 -2.97
N TYR A 53 -5.53 -9.52 -2.70
CA TYR A 53 -6.77 -10.28 -2.50
C TYR A 53 -7.76 -10.01 -3.63
N MET A 54 -8.64 -10.98 -3.91
CA MET A 54 -9.81 -10.77 -4.76
C MET A 54 -11.09 -10.93 -3.94
N VAL A 55 -11.94 -9.91 -3.95
CA VAL A 55 -13.24 -9.94 -3.28
C VAL A 55 -14.25 -10.66 -4.17
N VAL A 56 -14.77 -11.79 -3.68
CA VAL A 56 -15.73 -12.63 -4.41
C VAL A 56 -17.09 -12.62 -3.71
N SER A 57 -18.16 -12.41 -4.48
CA SER A 57 -19.55 -12.57 -4.06
C SER A 57 -20.03 -13.96 -4.47
N PHE A 58 -20.37 -14.78 -3.49
CA PHE A 58 -20.96 -16.10 -3.70
C PHE A 58 -22.48 -16.03 -3.73
N ASP A 59 -23.07 -16.72 -4.69
CA ASP A 59 -24.50 -16.98 -4.83
C ASP A 59 -24.69 -18.49 -4.70
N GLU A 60 -24.98 -18.94 -3.47
CA GLU A 60 -25.06 -20.36 -3.15
C GLU A 60 -26.27 -21.04 -3.82
N GLU A 61 -27.39 -20.33 -3.96
CA GLU A 61 -28.61 -20.84 -4.56
C GLU A 61 -28.37 -21.22 -6.03
N ASN A 62 -27.73 -20.34 -6.78
CA ASN A 62 -27.42 -20.57 -8.19
C ASN A 62 -26.04 -21.21 -8.44
N LYS A 63 -25.31 -21.56 -7.36
CA LYS A 63 -23.94 -22.10 -7.41
C LYS A 63 -23.00 -21.26 -8.26
N ASN A 64 -23.00 -19.95 -8.03
CA ASN A 64 -22.25 -18.98 -8.82
C ASN A 64 -21.31 -18.15 -7.95
N ALA A 65 -20.20 -17.71 -8.51
CA ALA A 65 -19.22 -16.85 -7.84
C ALA A 65 -18.81 -15.73 -8.80
N LYS A 66 -18.91 -14.48 -8.35
CA LYS A 66 -18.59 -13.28 -9.15
C LYS A 66 -17.63 -12.36 -8.42
N LEU A 67 -16.82 -11.63 -9.17
CA LEU A 67 -15.98 -10.58 -8.61
C LEU A 67 -16.84 -9.42 -8.08
N SER A 68 -16.61 -9.04 -6.83
CA SER A 68 -17.31 -7.92 -6.18
C SER A 68 -16.60 -6.62 -6.49
N LEU A 69 -17.30 -5.67 -7.12
CA LEU A 69 -16.75 -4.35 -7.47
C LEU A 69 -16.87 -3.30 -6.34
N ARG A 70 -17.06 -3.78 -5.10
CA ARG A 70 -17.35 -2.98 -3.90
C ARG A 70 -16.12 -2.60 -3.07
N VAL A 71 -14.91 -2.84 -3.59
CA VAL A 71 -13.65 -2.59 -2.89
C VAL A 71 -13.56 -1.17 -2.33
N TRP A 72 -14.01 -0.16 -3.07
CA TRP A 72 -13.94 1.24 -2.61
C TRP A 72 -14.75 1.50 -1.33
N GLN A 73 -15.88 0.82 -1.17
CA GLN A 73 -16.65 0.90 0.08
C GLN A 73 -15.97 0.13 1.21
N ILE A 74 -15.39 -1.03 0.91
CA ILE A 74 -14.66 -1.84 1.89
C ILE A 74 -13.44 -1.07 2.41
N LEU A 75 -12.70 -0.40 1.52
CA LEU A 75 -11.54 0.42 1.89
C LEU A 75 -11.90 1.63 2.76
N GLN A 76 -13.11 2.20 2.64
CA GLN A 76 -13.53 3.27 3.55
C GLN A 76 -13.61 2.79 4.99
N ASP A 77 -14.03 1.55 5.20
CA ASP A 77 -14.09 0.94 6.52
C ASP A 77 -12.70 0.50 7.00
N LEU A 78 -11.91 -0.15 6.13
CA LEU A 78 -10.59 -0.70 6.48
C LEU A 78 -9.52 0.39 6.72
N ALA A 79 -9.57 1.50 5.98
CA ALA A 79 -8.59 2.58 6.13
C ALA A 79 -8.85 3.47 7.36
N GLN A 80 -9.95 3.24 8.10
CA GLN A 80 -10.33 4.10 9.22
C GLN A 80 -9.32 4.05 10.37
N GLU A 81 -8.73 2.88 10.66
CA GLU A 81 -7.70 2.76 11.70
C GLU A 81 -6.46 3.61 11.39
N GLU A 82 -6.02 3.61 10.13
CA GLU A 82 -4.90 4.43 9.67
C GLU A 82 -5.24 5.92 9.65
N GLU A 83 -6.47 6.29 9.27
CA GLU A 83 -6.91 7.68 9.27
C GLU A 83 -7.00 8.23 10.70
N ASP A 84 -7.52 7.44 11.64
CA ASP A 84 -7.53 7.74 13.06
C ASP A 84 -6.11 7.98 13.59
N ALA A 85 -5.15 7.13 13.21
CA ALA A 85 -3.74 7.26 13.59
C ALA A 85 -3.06 8.52 13.04
N LYS A 86 -3.53 9.10 11.93
CA LYS A 86 -3.02 10.40 11.44
C LYS A 86 -3.44 11.56 12.33
N THR A 87 -4.62 11.46 12.95
CA THR A 87 -5.18 12.51 13.82
C THR A 87 -4.70 12.41 15.26
N ASP A 88 -4.40 11.20 15.73
CA ASP A 88 -3.88 10.94 17.08
C ASP A 88 -2.61 10.07 17.00
N PRO A 89 -1.41 10.66 17.22
CA PRO A 89 -0.15 9.94 17.19
C PRO A 89 -0.07 8.77 18.20
N ALA A 90 -0.84 8.80 19.29
CA ALA A 90 -0.90 7.71 20.25
C ALA A 90 -1.53 6.44 19.67
N LYS A 91 -2.41 6.58 18.67
CA LYS A 91 -3.04 5.46 17.97
C LYS A 91 -2.17 4.86 16.86
N LYS A 92 -1.08 5.51 16.46
CA LYS A 92 -0.20 5.00 15.40
C LYS A 92 0.39 3.63 15.73
N LEU A 93 0.73 3.39 16.99
CA LEU A 93 1.24 2.10 17.47
C LEU A 93 0.18 0.99 17.50
N LEU A 94 -1.08 1.30 17.20
CA LEU A 94 -2.21 0.36 17.25
C LEU A 94 -2.65 -0.10 15.86
N VAL A 95 -2.10 0.48 14.78
CA VAL A 95 -2.40 0.06 13.41
C VAL A 95 -1.73 -1.29 13.15
N ASN A 96 -2.53 -2.34 13.07
CA ASN A 96 -2.01 -3.71 12.91
C ASN A 96 -1.86 -4.10 11.43
N SER A 97 -2.66 -3.51 10.54
CA SER A 97 -2.65 -3.78 9.10
C SER A 97 -2.93 -2.49 8.33
N SER A 98 -2.41 -2.41 7.11
CA SER A 98 -2.62 -1.30 6.18
C SER A 98 -3.25 -1.82 4.90
N TRP A 99 -4.23 -1.09 4.36
CA TRP A 99 -5.06 -1.57 3.25
C TRP A 99 -5.07 -0.56 2.11
N HIS A 100 -4.72 -1.04 0.91
CA HIS A 100 -4.56 -0.22 -0.28
C HIS A 100 -5.47 -0.71 -1.42
N PRO A 101 -5.94 0.21 -2.30
CA PRO A 101 -6.60 -0.19 -3.54
C PRO A 101 -5.59 -0.72 -4.55
N GLU A 102 -6.05 -1.64 -5.38
CA GLU A 102 -5.30 -2.16 -6.52
C GLU A 102 -6.01 -1.88 -7.86
N TYR A 103 -5.36 -2.17 -8.99
CA TYR A 103 -5.89 -1.88 -10.33
C TYR A 103 -7.29 -2.46 -10.55
N GLY A 104 -7.51 -3.70 -10.12
CA GLY A 104 -8.81 -4.35 -10.19
C GLY A 104 -9.78 -3.73 -9.18
N ARG A 105 -10.97 -3.30 -9.61
CA ARG A 105 -12.03 -2.81 -8.70
C ARG A 105 -12.56 -3.87 -7.72
N TYR A 106 -12.12 -5.11 -7.88
CA TYR A 106 -12.39 -6.25 -6.99
C TYR A 106 -11.15 -6.66 -6.18
N MET A 107 -10.03 -5.95 -6.31
CA MET A 107 -8.78 -6.26 -5.62
C MET A 107 -8.55 -5.37 -4.41
N LEU A 108 -7.98 -5.95 -3.37
CA LEU A 108 -7.44 -5.26 -2.20
C LEU A 108 -5.98 -5.65 -2.07
N GLU A 109 -5.15 -4.76 -1.56
CA GLU A 109 -3.82 -5.11 -1.07
C GLU A 109 -3.74 -4.89 0.43
N GLY A 110 -3.21 -5.86 1.17
CA GLY A 110 -2.92 -5.78 2.59
C GLY A 110 -1.42 -5.83 2.85
N THR A 111 -0.95 -5.02 3.80
CA THR A 111 0.42 -5.03 4.33
C THR A 111 0.40 -4.98 5.85
N PRO A 112 1.47 -5.37 6.57
CA PRO A 112 1.56 -5.09 8.00
C PRO A 112 1.50 -3.57 8.26
N GLY A 113 0.92 -3.17 9.39
CA GLY A 113 0.81 -1.76 9.77
C GLY A 113 2.16 -1.08 10.06
N GLU A 114 3.14 -1.87 10.51
CA GLU A 114 4.54 -1.46 10.67
C GLU A 114 5.46 -2.59 10.16
N PRO A 115 6.65 -2.26 9.62
CA PRO A 115 7.56 -3.28 9.13
C PRO A 115 8.02 -4.23 10.24
N TYR A 116 8.16 -5.50 9.89
CA TYR A 116 8.81 -6.49 10.72
C TYR A 116 10.29 -6.16 10.95
N MET A 117 10.82 -6.58 12.09
CA MET A 117 12.23 -6.47 12.42
C MET A 117 13.00 -7.75 12.02
N GLY A 118 14.32 -7.72 12.19
CA GLY A 118 15.20 -8.84 11.84
C GLY A 118 15.32 -9.95 12.88
N LEU A 119 14.35 -10.13 13.78
CA LEU A 119 14.43 -11.15 14.84
C LEU A 119 13.64 -12.41 14.45
N ALA A 120 14.05 -13.57 14.95
CA ALA A 120 13.40 -14.84 14.66
C ALA A 120 11.91 -14.88 15.07
N ARG A 121 11.50 -14.10 16.08
CA ARG A 121 10.10 -13.96 16.48
C ARG A 121 9.23 -13.28 15.43
N ASP A 122 9.81 -12.39 14.63
CA ASP A 122 9.06 -11.62 13.64
C ASP A 122 8.65 -12.53 12.47
N LEU A 123 9.44 -13.57 12.17
CA LEU A 123 9.07 -14.63 11.23
C LEU A 123 7.79 -15.38 11.65
N LEU A 124 7.51 -15.47 12.95
CA LEU A 124 6.33 -16.15 13.48
C LEU A 124 5.10 -15.22 13.52
N ALA A 125 5.31 -13.91 13.41
CA ALA A 125 4.23 -12.92 13.43
C ALA A 125 3.51 -12.79 12.07
N VAL A 126 4.21 -13.10 10.97
CA VAL A 126 3.73 -12.92 9.60
C VAL A 126 2.35 -13.53 9.36
N GLU A 127 2.20 -14.84 9.55
CA GLU A 127 0.92 -15.52 9.29
C GLU A 127 -0.21 -15.00 10.19
N THR A 128 0.11 -14.58 11.41
CA THR A 128 -0.89 -14.02 12.34
C THR A 128 -1.36 -12.64 11.85
N ASN A 129 -0.45 -11.84 11.31
CA ASN A 129 -0.76 -10.54 10.73
C ASN A 129 -1.61 -10.67 9.45
N MET A 130 -1.27 -11.63 8.57
CA MET A 130 -2.02 -11.89 7.32
C MET A 130 -3.48 -12.32 7.54
N LYS A 131 -3.85 -12.74 8.76
CA LYS A 131 -5.20 -13.22 9.14
C LYS A 131 -6.12 -12.11 9.65
N LEU A 132 -5.58 -10.89 9.87
CA LEU A 132 -6.35 -9.71 10.27
C LEU A 132 -7.25 -9.26 9.10
#